data_AF-D2VQL0-F1
#
_entry.id   AF-D2VQL0-F1
#
_cell.length_a   1.000
_cell.length_b   1.000
_cell.length_c   1.000
_cell.angle_alpha   90.00
_cell.angle_beta   90.00
_cell.angle_gamma   90.00
#
_symmetry.space_group_name_H-M   'P 1'
#
loop_
_entity.id
_entity.type
_entity.pdbx_description
1 polymer ?
#
loop_
_entity_poly.entity_id
_entity_poly.type
_entity_poly.pdbx_seq_one_letter_code
_entity_poly.pdbx_strand_id
1 'polypeptide(L)'
;MEGFCSLPAEIQIEIFSFLSLKHLATILSLNKSIHHLADSNTSFWHVVLRNYSKLIHPKSNTLEQQINQALSDVDQNVSSLNIEKYSTLLQEMIKTKKRNVEALTCEIEAITMKMKLFGEKMKQVEMEFTQLSMHAGQNELFEVRIELMKGMMQKINGEYQRIEQQAQELEIALERLNID
;
A
#
# COMPACT_ATOMS: atom_id res chain seq x y z
N MET A 1 3.65 34.64 20.28
CA MET A 1 3.58 33.47 19.39
C MET A 1 3.03 33.97 18.06
N GLU A 2 3.90 34.26 17.11
CA GLU A 2 3.47 34.42 15.71
C GLU A 2 3.09 33.02 15.23
N GLY A 3 1.79 32.74 15.27
CA GLY A 3 1.23 31.43 14.97
C GLY A 3 1.11 31.21 13.47
N PHE A 4 0.87 29.96 13.08
CA PHE A 4 0.65 29.47 11.71
C PHE A 4 -0.12 30.43 10.77
N CYS A 5 -1.08 31.21 11.30
CA CYS A 5 -1.84 32.23 10.58
C CYS A 5 -1.01 33.41 10.04
N SER A 6 0.25 33.57 10.46
CA SER A 6 1.17 34.60 9.93
C SER A 6 1.91 34.15 8.66
N LEU A 7 1.81 32.88 8.29
CA LEU A 7 2.42 32.36 7.06
C LEU A 7 1.65 32.86 5.82
N PRO A 8 2.31 33.05 4.67
CA PRO A 8 1.63 33.28 3.40
C PRO A 8 0.63 32.16 3.09
N ALA A 9 -0.48 32.51 2.44
CA ALA A 9 -1.57 31.58 2.12
C ALA A 9 -1.08 30.37 1.33
N GLU A 10 -0.12 30.58 0.43
CA GLU A 10 0.51 29.56 -0.40
C GLU A 10 1.24 28.51 0.45
N ILE A 11 1.98 28.95 1.45
CA ILE A 11 2.71 28.08 2.37
C ILE A 11 1.75 27.31 3.27
N GLN A 12 0.67 27.97 3.73
CA GLN A 12 -0.37 27.30 4.51
C GLN A 12 -1.05 26.20 3.68
N ILE A 13 -1.38 26.48 2.42
CA ILE A 13 -1.97 25.52 1.48
C ILE A 13 -1.04 24.32 1.25
N GLU A 14 0.24 24.58 1.00
CA GLU A 14 1.23 23.53 0.79
C GLU A 14 1.34 22.61 2.01
N ILE A 15 1.45 23.18 3.22
CA ILE A 15 1.51 22.40 4.47
C ILE A 15 0.26 21.53 4.63
N PHE A 16 -0.94 22.08 4.41
CA PHE A 16 -2.17 21.31 4.55
C PHE A 16 -2.37 20.26 3.44
N SER A 17 -1.77 20.46 2.27
CA SER A 17 -1.84 19.51 1.16
C SER A 17 -1.01 18.23 1.38
N PHE A 18 -0.09 18.26 2.35
CA PHE A 18 0.66 17.08 2.81
C PHE A 18 -0.02 16.32 3.94
N LEU A 19 -1.06 16.91 4.54
CA LEU A 19 -1.81 16.23 5.57
C LEU A 19 -2.67 15.14 4.99
N SER A 20 -2.97 14.19 5.85
CA SER A 20 -3.88 13.15 5.46
C SER A 20 -5.32 13.64 5.34
N LEU A 21 -6.19 12.98 4.56
CA LEU A 21 -7.59 13.38 4.44
C LEU A 21 -8.31 13.39 5.80
N LYS A 22 -7.92 12.50 6.71
CA LYS A 22 -8.47 12.44 8.08
C LYS A 22 -8.02 13.64 8.91
N HIS A 23 -6.73 13.96 8.88
CA HIS A 23 -6.19 15.14 9.56
C HIS A 23 -6.73 16.43 8.95
N LEU A 24 -6.87 16.47 7.62
CA LEU A 24 -7.41 17.60 6.88
C LEU A 24 -8.88 17.83 7.23
N ALA A 25 -9.72 16.79 7.23
CA ALA A 25 -11.12 16.89 7.64
C ALA A 25 -11.25 17.44 9.08
N THR A 26 -10.38 16.97 9.98
CA THR A 26 -10.33 17.44 11.36
C THR A 26 -9.97 18.93 11.43
N ILE A 27 -8.92 19.36 10.73
CA ILE A 27 -8.49 20.77 10.73
C ILE A 27 -9.52 21.70 10.08
N LEU A 28 -10.11 21.29 8.96
CA LEU A 28 -11.17 22.05 8.29
C LEU A 28 -12.39 22.22 9.21
N SER A 29 -12.73 21.20 10.01
CA SER A 29 -13.83 21.29 10.98
C SER A 29 -13.54 22.21 12.16
N LEU A 30 -12.27 22.35 12.55
CA LEU A 30 -11.85 23.11 13.74
C LEU A 30 -11.52 24.56 13.43
N ASN A 31 -11.04 24.86 12.22
CA ASN A 31 -10.54 26.18 11.85
C ASN A 31 -11.28 26.75 10.62
N LYS A 32 -12.23 27.65 10.88
CA LYS A 32 -13.03 28.33 9.86
C LYS A 32 -12.21 29.14 8.86
N SER A 33 -11.06 29.68 9.26
CA SER A 33 -10.18 30.42 8.34
C SER A 33 -9.54 29.49 7.32
N ILE A 34 -9.10 28.30 7.77
CA ILE A 34 -8.53 27.28 6.89
C ILE A 34 -9.62 26.67 6.01
N HIS A 35 -10.83 26.46 6.56
CA HIS A 35 -11.97 26.03 5.78
C HIS A 35 -12.30 27.00 4.65
N HIS A 36 -12.38 28.30 4.95
CA HIS A 36 -12.62 29.31 3.93
C HIS A 36 -11.49 29.36 2.90
N LEU A 37 -10.23 29.22 3.32
CA LEU A 37 -9.08 29.14 2.43
C LEU A 37 -9.18 27.93 1.49
N ALA A 38 -9.58 26.76 2.00
CA ALA A 38 -9.76 25.55 1.21
C ALA A 38 -10.95 25.66 0.24
N ASP A 39 -12.08 26.23 0.66
CA ASP A 39 -13.26 26.41 -0.21
C ASP A 39 -13.03 27.42 -1.33
N SER A 40 -12.30 28.50 -1.03
CA SER A 40 -12.07 29.60 -1.99
C SER A 40 -10.88 29.35 -2.92
N ASN A 41 -10.01 28.39 -2.61
CA ASN A 41 -8.81 28.13 -3.38
C ASN A 41 -8.87 26.79 -4.12
N THR A 42 -9.11 26.83 -5.43
CA THR A 42 -9.07 25.64 -6.30
C THR A 42 -7.70 24.97 -6.31
N SER A 43 -6.62 25.75 -6.23
CA SER A 43 -5.25 25.20 -6.24
C SER A 43 -4.96 24.32 -5.02
N PHE A 44 -5.59 24.58 -3.88
CA PHE A 44 -5.51 23.73 -2.69
C PHE A 44 -5.99 22.30 -2.99
N TRP A 45 -7.19 22.14 -3.54
CA TRP A 45 -7.74 20.82 -3.88
C TRP A 45 -6.96 20.14 -5.01
N HIS A 46 -6.36 20.90 -5.92
CA HIS A 46 -5.48 20.35 -6.96
C HIS A 46 -4.26 19.65 -6.36
N VAL A 47 -3.58 20.31 -5.42
CA VAL A 47 -2.39 19.75 -4.78
C VAL A 47 -2.77 18.52 -3.94
N VAL A 48 -3.87 18.58 -3.20
CA VAL A 48 -4.39 17.42 -2.45
C VAL A 48 -4.66 16.24 -3.39
N LEU A 49 -5.43 16.43 -4.47
CA LEU A 49 -5.76 15.36 -5.41
C LEU A 49 -4.52 14.77 -6.09
N ARG A 50 -3.57 15.62 -6.47
CA ARG A 50 -2.31 15.18 -7.09
C ARG A 50 -1.45 14.36 -6.12
N ASN A 51 -1.38 14.76 -4.86
CA ASN A 51 -0.63 14.01 -3.85
C ASN A 51 -1.27 12.64 -3.59
N TYR A 52 -2.60 12.61 -3.53
CA TYR A 52 -3.36 11.38 -3.30
C TYR A 52 -3.39 10.43 -4.51
N SER A 53 -3.38 10.95 -5.73
CA SER A 53 -3.39 10.12 -6.94
C SER A 53 -2.10 9.30 -7.07
N LYS A 54 -0.96 9.89 -6.70
CA LYS A 54 0.35 9.20 -6.66
C LYS A 54 0.38 8.03 -5.67
N LEU A 55 -0.35 8.14 -4.55
CA LEU A 55 -0.43 7.07 -3.55
C LEU A 55 -1.28 5.89 -4.05
N ILE A 56 -2.34 6.15 -4.81
CA ILE A 56 -3.29 5.12 -5.26
C ILE A 56 -2.82 4.46 -6.57
N HIS A 57 -2.20 5.24 -7.46
CA HIS A 57 -1.71 4.78 -8.76
C HIS A 57 -0.29 5.25 -9.03
N PRO A 58 0.73 4.68 -8.37
CA PRO A 58 2.13 5.11 -8.48
C PRO A 58 2.74 4.99 -9.89
N LYS A 59 2.03 4.39 -10.85
CA LYS A 59 2.46 4.20 -12.25
C LYS A 59 1.47 4.70 -13.32
N SER A 60 0.38 5.38 -12.93
CA SER A 60 -0.65 5.83 -13.88
C SER A 60 -0.41 7.27 -14.34
N ASN A 61 0.31 7.43 -15.46
CA ASN A 61 0.37 8.72 -16.16
C ASN A 61 -1.02 9.17 -16.66
N THR A 62 -1.95 8.22 -16.86
CA THR A 62 -3.29 8.48 -17.39
C THR A 62 -4.17 9.26 -16.43
N LEU A 63 -4.09 8.99 -15.11
CA LEU A 63 -4.87 9.74 -14.13
C LEU A 63 -4.27 11.13 -13.88
N GLU A 64 -2.94 11.27 -13.90
CA GLU A 64 -2.30 12.59 -13.84
C GLU A 64 -2.65 13.42 -15.07
N GLN A 65 -2.74 12.81 -16.26
CA GLN A 65 -3.24 13.45 -17.48
C GLN A 65 -4.73 13.84 -17.38
N GLN A 66 -5.60 12.97 -16.86
CA GLN A 66 -7.03 13.28 -16.67
C GLN A 66 -7.24 14.38 -15.64
N ILE A 67 -6.46 14.39 -14.57
CA ILE A 67 -6.43 15.50 -13.60
C ILE A 67 -5.97 16.77 -14.33
N ASN A 68 -4.83 16.77 -15.01
CA ASN A 68 -4.32 17.92 -15.77
C ASN A 68 -5.28 18.43 -16.87
N GLN A 69 -6.08 17.55 -17.46
CA GLN A 69 -7.07 17.90 -18.48
C GLN A 69 -8.35 18.46 -17.86
N ALA A 70 -8.84 17.88 -16.76
CA ALA A 70 -9.91 18.46 -15.97
C ALA A 70 -9.50 19.84 -15.38
N LEU A 71 -8.20 20.07 -15.16
CA LEU A 71 -7.64 21.34 -14.68
C LEU A 71 -7.64 22.43 -15.75
N SER A 72 -7.37 22.09 -17.02
CA SER A 72 -7.40 23.03 -18.16
C SER A 72 -8.78 23.65 -18.38
N ASP A 73 -9.85 22.90 -18.08
CA ASP A 73 -11.22 23.34 -18.33
C ASP A 73 -11.81 24.19 -17.17
N VAL A 74 -11.12 24.28 -16.03
CA VAL A 74 -11.62 24.90 -14.79
C VAL A 74 -11.28 26.40 -14.67
N ASP A 75 -10.31 26.90 -15.43
CA ASP A 75 -9.87 28.32 -15.36
C ASP A 75 -10.90 29.33 -15.90
N GLN A 76 -12.04 28.90 -16.46
CA GLN A 76 -13.02 29.82 -17.08
C GLN A 76 -14.35 30.02 -16.35
N ASN A 77 -14.68 29.33 -15.26
CA ASN A 77 -15.89 29.65 -14.48
C ASN A 77 -15.81 29.10 -13.04
N VAL A 78 -15.51 29.98 -12.07
CA VAL A 78 -15.45 29.64 -10.64
C VAL A 78 -16.85 29.78 -10.03
N SER A 79 -17.52 28.66 -9.81
CA SER A 79 -18.72 28.54 -8.96
C SER A 79 -18.82 27.10 -8.45
N SER A 80 -19.49 26.91 -7.32
CA SER A 80 -19.81 25.68 -6.54
C SER A 80 -19.76 24.29 -7.21
N LEU A 81 -19.94 24.22 -8.53
CA LEU A 81 -19.81 23.03 -9.38
C LEU A 81 -18.43 22.34 -9.30
N ASN A 82 -17.37 23.06 -8.94
CA ASN A 82 -16.01 22.49 -8.88
C ASN A 82 -15.75 21.67 -7.61
N ILE A 83 -16.31 22.08 -6.46
CA ILE A 83 -16.13 21.35 -5.19
C ILE A 83 -16.84 19.99 -5.25
N GLU A 84 -18.03 19.92 -5.84
CA GLU A 84 -18.78 18.66 -5.99
C GLU A 84 -18.06 17.66 -6.90
N LYS A 85 -17.42 18.13 -7.98
CA LYS A 85 -16.57 17.31 -8.84
C LYS A 85 -15.33 16.79 -8.09
N TYR A 86 -14.64 17.62 -7.33
CA TYR A 86 -13.48 17.18 -6.54
C TYR A 86 -13.88 16.19 -5.43
N SER A 87 -15.03 16.43 -4.78
CA SER A 87 -15.60 15.54 -3.78
C SER A 87 -15.90 14.16 -4.38
N THR A 88 -16.52 14.13 -5.56
CA THR A 88 -16.81 12.88 -6.29
C THR A 88 -15.52 12.13 -6.62
N LEU A 89 -14.51 12.83 -7.15
CA LEU A 89 -13.22 12.23 -7.49
C LEU A 89 -12.51 11.67 -6.24
N LEU A 90 -12.54 12.41 -5.12
CA LEU A 90 -12.01 11.95 -3.84
C LEU A 90 -12.72 10.69 -3.34
N GLN A 91 -14.04 10.62 -3.46
CA GLN A 91 -14.81 9.43 -3.08
C GLN A 91 -14.44 8.21 -3.92
N GLU A 92 -14.28 8.37 -5.24
CA GLU A 92 -13.83 7.30 -6.12
C GLU A 92 -12.41 6.83 -5.77
N MET A 93 -11.52 7.76 -5.45
CA MET A 93 -10.16 7.48 -5.00
C MET A 93 -10.15 6.72 -3.66
N ILE A 94 -10.94 7.14 -2.67
CA ILE A 94 -11.10 6.43 -1.39
C ILE A 94 -11.63 5.01 -1.63
N LYS A 95 -12.63 4.86 -2.49
CA LYS A 95 -13.21 3.54 -2.83
C LYS A 95 -12.20 2.62 -3.50
N THR A 96 -11.37 3.17 -4.40
CA THR A 96 -10.31 2.43 -5.09
C THR A 96 -9.19 2.04 -4.12
N LYS A 97 -8.76 2.96 -3.26
CA LYS A 97 -7.80 2.68 -2.18
C LYS A 97 -8.29 1.53 -1.30
N LYS A 98 -9.56 1.58 -0.87
CA LYS A 98 -10.16 0.52 -0.05
C LYS A 98 -10.13 -0.85 -0.74
N ARG A 99 -10.51 -0.92 -2.03
CA ARG A 99 -10.44 -2.16 -2.82
C ARG A 99 -9.01 -2.69 -2.94
N ASN A 100 -8.03 -1.81 -3.16
CA ASN A 100 -6.62 -2.20 -3.26
C ASN A 100 -6.11 -2.77 -1.93
N VAL A 101 -6.47 -2.14 -0.80
CA VAL A 101 -6.13 -2.64 0.54
C VAL A 101 -6.77 -4.01 0.79
N GLU A 102 -8.05 -4.19 0.45
CA GLU A 102 -8.74 -5.47 0.57
C GLU A 102 -8.07 -6.55 -0.29
N ALA A 103 -7.72 -6.24 -1.54
CA ALA A 103 -7.04 -7.16 -2.44
C ALA A 103 -5.65 -7.58 -1.91
N LEU A 104 -4.83 -6.62 -1.48
CA LEU A 104 -3.52 -6.90 -0.88
C LEU A 104 -3.63 -7.72 0.41
N THR A 105 -4.65 -7.44 1.23
CA THR A 105 -4.90 -8.20 2.46
C THR A 105 -5.19 -9.67 2.14
N CYS A 106 -6.05 -9.94 1.14
CA CYS A 106 -6.31 -11.32 0.70
C CYS A 106 -5.05 -12.00 0.13
N GLU A 107 -4.20 -11.29 -0.60
CA GLU A 107 -2.93 -11.83 -1.11
C GLU A 107 -1.97 -12.20 0.04
N ILE A 108 -1.85 -11.34 1.05
CA ILE A 108 -1.04 -11.60 2.26
C ILE A 108 -1.58 -12.83 3.00
N GLU A 109 -2.90 -12.96 3.16
CA GLU A 109 -3.52 -14.13 3.79
C GLU A 109 -3.21 -15.42 3.00
N ALA A 110 -3.30 -15.38 1.67
CA ALA A 110 -3.00 -16.52 0.82
C ALA A 110 -1.52 -16.93 0.92
N ILE A 111 -0.60 -15.97 0.98
CA ILE A 111 0.83 -16.22 1.20
C ILE A 111 1.07 -16.81 2.59
N THR A 112 0.42 -16.26 3.62
CA THR A 112 0.50 -16.76 4.99
C THR A 112 0.07 -18.23 5.07
N MET A 113 -1.02 -18.60 4.40
CA MET A 113 -1.45 -20.00 4.32
C MET A 113 -0.42 -20.89 3.61
N LYS A 114 0.19 -20.41 2.52
CA LYS A 114 1.26 -21.16 1.82
C LYS A 114 2.47 -21.38 2.74
N MET A 115 2.92 -20.35 3.46
CA MET A 115 4.03 -20.46 4.41
C MET A 115 3.73 -21.47 5.52
N LYS A 116 2.49 -21.49 6.03
CA LYS A 116 2.07 -22.46 7.05
C LYS A 116 2.12 -23.90 6.54
N LEU A 117 1.54 -24.18 5.37
CA LEU A 117 1.61 -25.50 4.73
C LEU A 117 3.05 -25.93 4.46
N PHE A 118 3.90 -24.97 4.13
CA PHE A 118 5.31 -25.21 3.88
C PHE A 118 6.07 -25.60 5.15
N GLY A 119 5.83 -24.88 6.26
CA GLY A 119 6.39 -25.22 7.56
C GLY A 119 5.94 -26.60 8.05
N GLU A 120 4.70 -27.00 7.77
CA GLU A 120 4.20 -28.36 8.07
C GLU A 120 4.92 -29.44 7.25
N LYS A 121 5.10 -29.22 5.94
CA LYS A 121 5.87 -30.15 5.08
C LYS A 121 7.32 -30.26 5.50
N MET A 122 7.96 -29.15 5.87
CA MET A 122 9.35 -29.15 6.33
C MET A 122 9.51 -30.00 7.60
N LYS A 123 8.62 -29.83 8.58
CA LYS A 123 8.60 -30.66 9.80
C LYS A 123 8.42 -32.14 9.48
N GLN A 124 7.58 -32.48 8.49
CA GLN A 124 7.40 -33.87 8.06
C GLN A 124 8.69 -34.44 7.47
N VAL A 125 9.35 -33.70 6.57
CA VAL A 125 10.62 -34.12 5.95
C VAL A 125 11.72 -34.28 7.01
N GLU A 126 11.83 -33.37 7.97
CA GLU A 126 12.78 -33.46 9.09
C GLU A 126 12.53 -34.69 9.98
N MET A 127 11.26 -34.99 10.27
CA MET A 127 10.88 -36.16 11.05
C MET A 127 11.21 -37.47 10.31
N GLU A 128 10.90 -37.56 9.01
CA GLU A 128 11.28 -38.69 8.16
C GLU A 128 12.80 -38.86 8.08
N PHE A 129 13.54 -37.74 7.97
CA PHE A 129 15.00 -37.75 7.93
C PHE A 129 15.60 -38.26 9.24
N THR A 130 15.05 -37.81 10.38
CA THR A 130 15.46 -38.24 11.71
C THR A 130 15.19 -39.74 11.91
N GLN A 131 14.00 -40.21 11.53
CA GLN A 131 13.64 -41.63 11.60
C GLN A 131 14.59 -42.49 10.77
N LEU A 132 14.87 -42.08 9.53
CA LEU A 132 15.81 -42.78 8.65
C LEU A 132 17.21 -42.82 9.27
N SER A 133 17.68 -41.69 9.81
CA SER A 133 19.01 -41.58 10.44
C SER A 133 19.18 -42.50 11.65
N MET A 134 18.11 -42.79 12.39
CA MET A 134 18.12 -43.77 13.48
C MET A 134 18.27 -45.22 13.00
N HIS A 135 18.00 -45.51 11.72
CA HIS A 135 18.07 -46.84 11.09
C HIS A 135 19.26 -46.98 10.12
N ALA A 136 20.20 -46.02 10.13
CA ALA A 136 21.27 -45.84 9.15
C ALA A 136 22.28 -47.00 9.01
N GLY A 137 22.20 -48.03 9.83
CA GLY A 137 23.22 -49.09 9.91
C GLY A 137 23.15 -50.20 8.85
N GLN A 138 22.27 -50.15 7.83
CA GLN A 138 21.98 -51.37 7.03
C GLN A 138 21.85 -51.26 5.50
N ASN A 139 22.10 -50.14 4.80
CA ASN A 139 21.88 -50.17 3.34
C ASN A 139 22.56 -49.07 2.52
N GLU A 140 23.16 -49.38 1.37
CA GLU A 140 23.63 -48.39 0.36
C GLU A 140 22.48 -47.53 -0.19
N LEU A 141 21.24 -48.04 -0.14
CA LEU A 141 20.02 -47.29 -0.42
C LEU A 141 19.79 -46.10 0.53
N PHE A 142 20.45 -46.08 1.68
CA PHE A 142 20.36 -45.02 2.68
C PHE A 142 21.03 -43.73 2.21
N GLU A 143 22.24 -43.81 1.63
CA GLU A 143 22.97 -42.63 1.15
C GLU A 143 22.23 -41.95 0.00
N VAL A 144 21.72 -42.74 -0.96
CA VAL A 144 20.90 -42.22 -2.07
C VAL A 144 19.64 -41.50 -1.56
N ARG A 145 19.01 -42.04 -0.52
CA ARG A 145 17.79 -41.46 0.07
C ARG A 145 18.09 -40.19 0.88
N ILE A 146 19.20 -40.15 1.62
CA ILE A 146 19.66 -38.93 2.30
C ILE A 146 19.90 -37.82 1.29
N GLU A 147 20.57 -38.12 0.19
CA GLU A 147 20.93 -37.08 -0.79
C GLU A 147 19.70 -36.55 -1.53
N LEU A 148 18.71 -37.42 -1.78
CA LEU A 148 17.39 -37.00 -2.27
C LEU A 148 16.70 -36.04 -1.28
N MET A 149 16.71 -36.36 0.02
CA MET A 149 16.09 -35.51 1.05
C MET A 149 16.80 -34.17 1.23
N LYS A 150 18.14 -34.13 1.15
CA LYS A 150 18.90 -32.86 1.14
C LYS A 150 18.52 -32.00 -0.07
N GLY A 151 18.39 -32.60 -1.26
CA GLY A 151 17.94 -31.90 -2.45
C GLY A 151 16.52 -31.34 -2.31
N MET A 152 15.61 -32.11 -1.71
CA MET A 152 14.26 -31.63 -1.38
C MET A 152 14.29 -30.47 -0.38
N MET A 153 15.09 -30.56 0.69
CA MET A 153 15.24 -29.47 1.66
C MET A 153 15.80 -28.19 1.03
N GLN A 154 16.79 -28.29 0.14
CA GLN A 154 17.34 -27.13 -0.56
C GLN A 154 16.30 -26.46 -1.47
N LYS A 155 15.55 -27.25 -2.24
CA LYS A 155 14.47 -26.73 -3.09
C LYS A 155 13.38 -26.08 -2.25
N ILE A 156 13.03 -26.71 -1.14
CA ILE A 156 12.06 -26.19 -0.18
C ILE A 156 12.55 -24.85 0.37
N ASN A 157 13.79 -24.78 0.86
CA ASN A 157 14.36 -23.56 1.41
C ASN A 157 14.40 -22.41 0.38
N GLY A 158 14.71 -22.70 -0.89
CA GLY A 158 14.69 -21.69 -1.96
C GLY A 158 13.29 -21.16 -2.27
N GLU A 159 12.26 -22.02 -2.25
CA GLU A 159 10.87 -21.58 -2.40
C GLU A 159 10.39 -20.77 -1.20
N TYR A 160 10.81 -21.13 0.03
CA TYR A 160 10.51 -20.37 1.24
C TYR A 160 11.04 -18.94 1.15
N GLN A 161 12.33 -18.78 0.81
CA GLN A 161 12.97 -17.46 0.67
C GLN A 161 12.27 -16.58 -0.37
N ARG A 162 11.85 -17.16 -1.51
CA ARG A 162 11.10 -16.43 -2.52
C ARG A 162 9.74 -15.95 -2.00
N ILE A 163 9.02 -16.81 -1.27
CA ILE A 163 7.71 -16.46 -0.69
C ILE A 163 7.87 -15.39 0.40
N GLU A 164 8.91 -15.50 1.23
CA GLU A 164 9.24 -14.52 2.26
C GLU A 164 9.53 -13.14 1.65
N GLN A 165 10.30 -13.10 0.55
CA GLN A 165 10.57 -11.85 -0.18
C GLN A 165 9.27 -11.24 -0.76
N GLN A 166 8.38 -12.07 -1.33
CA GLN A 166 7.07 -11.60 -1.81
C GLN A 166 6.20 -11.04 -0.67
N ALA A 167 6.23 -11.66 0.50
CA ALA A 167 5.51 -11.16 1.68
C ALA A 167 6.01 -9.78 2.10
N GLN A 168 7.34 -9.59 2.18
CA GLN A 168 7.94 -8.30 2.52
C GLN A 168 7.60 -7.21 1.51
N GLU A 169 7.63 -7.51 0.20
CA GLU A 169 7.26 -6.55 -0.85
C GLU A 169 5.79 -6.10 -0.73
N LEU A 170 4.89 -7.04 -0.41
CA LEU A 170 3.47 -6.75 -0.20
C LEU A 170 3.22 -5.97 1.09
N GLU A 171 3.95 -6.26 2.16
CA GLU A 171 3.85 -5.52 3.42
C GLU A 171 4.29 -4.06 3.25
N ILE A 172 5.41 -3.82 2.55
CA ILE A 172 5.85 -2.46 2.18
C ILE A 172 4.82 -1.76 1.29
N ALA A 173 4.20 -2.48 0.35
CA ALA A 173 3.16 -1.91 -0.50
C ALA A 173 1.89 -1.54 0.30
N LEU A 174 1.51 -2.37 1.28
CA LEU A 174 0.41 -2.12 2.20
C LEU A 174 0.70 -0.90 3.08
N GLU A 175 1.89 -0.81 3.67
CA GLU A 175 2.32 0.34 4.47
C GLU A 175 2.25 1.66 3.69
N ARG A 176 2.68 1.66 2.43
CA ARG A 176 2.58 2.84 1.54
C ARG A 176 1.14 3.27 1.31
N LEU A 177 0.20 2.34 1.28
CA LEU A 177 -1.22 2.64 1.17
C LEU A 177 -1.84 3.03 2.52
N ASN A 178 -1.32 2.53 3.64
CA ASN A 178 -1.82 2.82 4.98
C ASN A 178 -1.27 4.11 5.62
N ILE A 179 -0.50 4.94 4.89
CA ILE A 179 -0.16 6.28 5.37
C ILE A 179 -1.46 7.09 5.54
N ASP A 180 -1.78 7.33 6.80
CA ASP A 180 -3.09 7.67 7.37
C ASP A 180 -3.30 9.15 7.55
#